data_AF-A0A645EC13-F1
#
_entry.id   AF-A0A645EC13-F1
#
_cell.length_a   1.000
_cell.length_b   1.000
_cell.length_c   1.000
_cell.angle_alpha   90.00
_cell.angle_beta   90.00
_cell.angle_gamma   90.00
#
_symmetry.space_group_name_H-M   'P 1'
#
loop_
_entity.id
_entity.type
_entity.pdbx_description
1 polymer ?
#
loop_
_entity_poly.entity_id
_entity_poly.type
_entity_poly.pdbx_seq_one_letter_code
_entity_poly.pdbx_strand_id
1 'polypeptide(L)'
;MGTLYWKLNDCWPGASWSSIDFFGRWKALHYAVKRSFADLLISFKETTDSTYIYIVSDRANTSKNSDSNLTNTSKNSESNLTNTSKNSDSNLTNTSEGVLSIQIISLSGKILFEKQLKILVEENSSRPYFKIDKTTITKFAQLTDLIITSSFTQNNGNVVENRYFYTSTKMLNLTKPKIAMVVNKIDGGYELTLKSDVFARAVRLSLGVESVSFDDNYFDLMPQKSKTVKIFTNSKIDHLIKKIKVESFYDFKHL
;
A
#
# COMPACT_ATOMS: atom_id res chain seq x y z
N MET A 1 -16.01 10.72 12.20
CA MET A 1 -16.75 9.46 11.95
C MET A 1 -15.73 8.35 11.73
N GLY A 2 -16.02 7.10 12.11
CA GLY A 2 -15.03 6.00 12.07
C GLY A 2 -15.62 4.66 11.62
N THR A 3 -14.75 3.71 11.33
CA THR A 3 -15.11 2.34 10.93
C THR A 3 -14.46 1.32 11.87
N LEU A 4 -15.25 0.37 12.36
CA LEU A 4 -14.79 -0.73 13.21
C LEU A 4 -15.24 -2.04 12.56
N TYR A 5 -14.29 -2.86 12.13
CA TYR A 5 -14.60 -4.19 11.60
C TYR A 5 -14.75 -5.20 12.74
N TRP A 6 -15.66 -6.16 12.57
CA TRP A 6 -15.88 -7.25 13.51
C TRP A 6 -15.18 -8.52 12.99
N LYS A 7 -14.16 -9.08 13.63
CA LYS A 7 -13.50 -8.69 14.91
C LYS A 7 -11.97 -8.73 14.77
N LEU A 8 -11.25 -8.24 15.78
CA LEU A 8 -9.78 -8.25 15.76
C LEU A 8 -9.19 -9.67 15.94
N ASN A 9 -9.52 -10.34 17.04
CA ASN A 9 -8.84 -11.56 17.49
C ASN A 9 -9.77 -12.72 17.87
N ASP A 10 -9.18 -13.89 18.09
CA ASP A 10 -9.86 -15.08 18.60
C ASP A 10 -9.51 -15.42 20.06
N CYS A 11 -10.50 -15.96 20.78
CA CYS A 11 -10.34 -16.49 22.13
C CYS A 11 -10.02 -18.00 22.17
N TRP A 12 -10.16 -18.71 21.05
CA TRP A 12 -9.87 -20.14 20.90
C TRP A 12 -9.65 -20.52 19.42
N PRO A 13 -9.00 -21.65 19.11
CA PRO A 13 -8.84 -22.11 17.73
C PRO A 13 -10.19 -22.48 17.10
N GLY A 14 -10.58 -21.79 16.03
CA GLY A 14 -11.83 -22.07 15.33
C GLY A 14 -12.10 -21.13 14.16
N ALA A 15 -13.19 -21.37 13.44
CA ALA A 15 -13.67 -20.47 12.40
C ALA A 15 -14.28 -19.21 13.04
N SER A 16 -13.90 -18.04 12.54
CA SER A 16 -14.39 -16.75 13.04
C SER A 16 -14.14 -15.62 12.04
N TRP A 17 -14.67 -14.43 12.34
CA TRP A 17 -14.41 -13.18 11.61
C TRP A 17 -13.14 -12.44 12.05
N SER A 18 -12.25 -13.08 12.81
CA SER A 18 -11.02 -12.42 13.27
C SER A 18 -10.06 -12.13 12.12
N SER A 19 -9.31 -11.03 12.20
CA SER A 19 -8.16 -10.77 11.32
C SER A 19 -6.87 -11.39 11.87
N ILE A 20 -6.79 -11.63 13.18
CA ILE A 20 -5.71 -12.31 13.89
C ILE A 20 -6.27 -13.57 14.55
N ASP A 21 -5.66 -14.73 14.32
CA ASP A 21 -6.11 -15.96 14.97
C ASP A 21 -5.67 -16.09 16.43
N PHE A 22 -6.07 -17.19 17.08
CA PHE A 22 -5.78 -17.46 18.48
C PHE A 22 -4.27 -17.51 18.81
N PHE A 23 -3.43 -17.92 17.85
CA PHE A 23 -1.99 -18.00 18.02
C PHE A 23 -1.27 -16.70 17.64
N GLY A 24 -2.01 -15.61 17.40
CA GLY A 24 -1.46 -14.31 17.01
C GLY A 24 -1.08 -14.23 15.53
N ARG A 25 -1.45 -15.21 14.69
CA ARG A 25 -1.07 -15.22 13.27
C ARG A 25 -2.00 -14.30 12.48
N TRP A 26 -1.41 -13.44 11.67
CA TRP A 26 -2.15 -12.53 10.80
C TRP A 26 -2.78 -13.29 9.64
N LYS A 27 -4.09 -13.16 9.49
CA LYS A 27 -4.83 -13.61 8.30
C LYS A 27 -4.72 -12.56 7.20
N ALA A 28 -5.12 -12.92 5.98
CA ALA A 28 -5.15 -11.99 4.83
C ALA A 28 -5.85 -10.65 5.15
N LEU A 29 -6.91 -10.71 5.96
CA LEU A 29 -7.66 -9.52 6.39
C LEU A 29 -6.79 -8.52 7.15
N HIS A 30 -5.86 -8.96 8.00
CA HIS A 30 -5.06 -8.03 8.80
C HIS A 30 -4.09 -7.22 7.92
N TYR A 31 -3.48 -7.86 6.92
CA TYR A 31 -2.66 -7.17 5.91
C TYR A 31 -3.50 -6.21 5.06
N ALA A 32 -4.73 -6.60 4.71
CA ALA A 32 -5.64 -5.71 3.98
C ALA A 32 -6.05 -4.49 4.83
N VAL A 33 -6.39 -4.68 6.10
CA VAL A 33 -6.72 -3.58 7.03
C VAL A 33 -5.53 -2.64 7.22
N LYS A 34 -4.31 -3.16 7.41
CA LYS A 34 -3.09 -2.35 7.48
C LYS A 34 -2.95 -1.40 6.28
N ARG A 35 -3.28 -1.85 5.07
CA ARG A 35 -3.25 -1.03 3.85
C ARG A 35 -4.42 -0.06 3.76
N SER A 36 -5.62 -0.51 4.13
CA SER A 36 -6.86 0.28 4.05
C SER A 36 -6.97 1.38 5.11
N PHE A 37 -6.21 1.30 6.20
CA PHE A 37 -6.16 2.31 7.26
C PHE A 37 -4.84 3.10 7.25
N ALA A 38 -4.10 3.09 6.14
CA ALA A 38 -2.93 3.95 6.00
C ALA A 38 -3.36 5.43 5.97
N ASP A 39 -2.57 6.32 6.59
CA ASP A 39 -2.84 7.76 6.68
C ASP A 39 -3.08 8.44 5.33
N LEU A 40 -2.60 7.83 4.26
CA LEU A 40 -2.82 8.25 2.88
C LEU A 40 -3.10 7.01 2.04
N LEU A 41 -4.25 6.98 1.37
CA LEU A 41 -4.65 5.85 0.54
C LEU A 41 -5.37 6.30 -0.73
N ILE A 42 -5.26 5.48 -1.77
CA ILE A 42 -6.05 5.62 -2.99
C ILE A 42 -7.25 4.69 -2.89
N SER A 43 -8.44 5.18 -3.18
CA SER A 43 -9.67 4.40 -3.22
C SER A 43 -10.36 4.52 -4.58
N PHE A 44 -11.06 3.47 -4.98
CA PHE A 44 -11.82 3.43 -6.23
C PHE A 44 -13.30 3.30 -5.90
N LYS A 45 -14.10 4.17 -6.51
CA LYS A 45 -15.56 4.11 -6.43
C LYS A 45 -16.13 3.90 -7.84
N GLU A 46 -16.58 2.69 -8.12
CA GLU A 46 -17.31 2.39 -9.36
C GLU A 46 -18.77 2.85 -9.25
N THR A 47 -19.25 3.48 -10.32
CA THR A 47 -20.66 3.73 -10.63
C THR A 47 -21.01 2.98 -11.91
N THR A 48 -22.28 3.03 -12.34
CA THR A 48 -22.75 2.33 -13.55
C THR A 48 -21.87 2.60 -14.78
N ASP A 49 -21.46 3.87 -14.96
CA ASP A 49 -20.79 4.32 -16.20
C ASP A 49 -19.32 4.68 -16.00
N SER A 50 -18.84 4.80 -14.76
CA SER A 50 -17.55 5.42 -14.49
C SER A 50 -16.90 4.90 -13.21
N THR A 51 -15.59 5.09 -13.11
CA THR A 51 -14.85 4.83 -11.88
C THR A 51 -14.13 6.09 -11.45
N TYR A 52 -14.38 6.50 -10.22
CA TYR A 52 -13.74 7.64 -9.59
C TYR A 52 -12.56 7.18 -8.75
N ILE A 53 -11.42 7.84 -8.92
CA ILE A 53 -10.23 7.64 -8.12
C ILE A 53 -10.22 8.72 -7.05
N TYR A 54 -10.40 8.29 -5.81
CA TYR A 54 -10.31 9.10 -4.63
C TYR A 54 -8.92 8.98 -4.02
N ILE A 55 -8.45 10.08 -3.42
CA ILE A 55 -7.36 10.04 -2.46
C ILE A 55 -7.94 10.46 -1.12
N VAL A 56 -7.69 9.64 -0.10
CA VAL A 56 -8.09 9.88 1.28
C VAL A 56 -6.82 10.14 2.08
N SER A 57 -6.82 11.24 2.84
CA SER A 57 -5.71 11.65 3.68
C SER A 57 -6.22 11.98 5.07
N ASP A 58 -5.66 11.32 6.09
CA ASP A 58 -5.90 11.61 7.52
C ASP A 58 -4.76 12.44 8.13
N ARG A 59 -3.80 12.90 7.31
CA ARG A 59 -2.70 13.76 7.76
C ARG A 59 -3.19 15.17 8.07
N ALA A 60 -2.68 15.76 9.15
CA ALA A 60 -2.90 17.15 9.52
C ALA A 60 -1.80 18.08 8.97
N ASN A 61 -2.18 19.30 8.64
CA ASN A 61 -1.30 20.38 8.24
C ASN A 61 -0.76 21.08 9.49
N THR A 62 0.51 20.85 9.82
CA THR A 62 1.21 21.63 10.84
C THR A 62 1.79 22.90 10.22
N SER A 63 0.92 23.77 9.70
CA SER A 63 1.26 25.18 9.49
C SER A 63 0.65 25.99 10.63
N LYS A 64 1.30 25.97 11.80
CA LYS A 64 0.94 26.93 12.85
C LYS A 64 1.40 28.32 12.41
N ASN A 65 0.43 29.22 12.31
CA ASN A 65 0.57 30.68 12.32
C ASN A 65 1.77 31.14 13.16
N SER A 66 2.85 31.56 12.50
CA SER A 66 3.81 32.50 13.06
C SER A 66 3.44 33.89 12.56
N ASP A 67 2.33 34.44 13.07
CA ASP A 67 2.04 35.88 13.03
C ASP A 67 0.89 36.20 13.98
N SER A 68 1.22 36.42 15.25
CA SER A 68 0.53 37.41 16.06
C SER A 68 1.56 38.26 16.79
N ASN A 69 2.06 39.26 16.06
CA ASN A 69 2.60 40.48 16.64
C ASN A 69 1.62 41.03 17.67
N LEU A 70 1.94 40.87 18.95
CA LEU A 70 1.49 41.78 20.00
C LEU A 70 2.75 42.37 20.63
N THR A 71 3.18 43.47 20.02
CA THR A 71 4.08 44.45 20.62
C THR A 71 3.48 44.91 21.96
N ASN A 72 4.26 44.81 23.03
CA ASN A 72 4.32 45.85 24.05
C ASN A 72 5.68 45.83 24.75
N THR A 73 6.45 46.87 24.44
CA THR A 73 7.66 47.38 25.09
C THR A 73 7.50 47.54 26.60
N SER A 74 8.47 47.03 27.39
CA SER A 74 9.13 47.78 28.46
C SER A 74 10.35 47.03 29.07
N LYS A 75 11.53 47.66 28.91
CA LYS A 75 12.68 47.82 29.84
C LYS A 75 12.98 46.72 30.91
N ASN A 76 14.16 46.09 30.84
CA ASN A 76 15.35 46.38 31.68
C ASN A 76 16.37 45.21 31.80
N SER A 77 17.65 45.59 31.80
CA SER A 77 18.83 45.03 32.50
C SER A 77 19.32 43.59 32.31
N GLU A 78 20.53 43.53 31.72
CA GLU A 78 21.73 42.76 32.12
C GLU A 78 21.77 41.21 32.14
N SER A 79 22.72 40.73 31.29
CA SER A 79 23.78 39.75 31.60
C SER A 79 23.68 38.31 31.06
N ASN A 80 24.76 37.97 30.33
CA ASN A 80 25.48 36.69 30.23
C ASN A 80 25.00 35.54 29.33
N LEU A 81 25.75 35.41 28.21
CA LEU A 81 26.46 34.22 27.71
C LEU A 81 25.74 32.85 27.78
N THR A 82 25.42 32.26 26.62
CA THR A 82 26.19 31.14 26.02
C THR A 82 25.48 30.51 24.81
N ASN A 83 26.24 30.32 23.73
CA ASN A 83 26.14 29.31 22.65
C ASN A 83 24.76 28.88 22.14
N THR A 84 24.28 29.55 21.09
CA THR A 84 23.28 28.98 20.18
C THR A 84 23.95 28.10 19.14
N SER A 85 23.79 26.79 19.33
CA SER A 85 23.98 25.78 18.28
C SER A 85 23.06 26.13 17.10
N LYS A 86 23.65 26.25 15.91
CA LYS A 86 22.93 26.09 14.65
C LYS A 86 22.24 24.73 14.69
N ASN A 87 20.93 24.69 14.52
CA ASN A 87 20.28 23.56 13.89
C ASN A 87 19.16 24.06 12.99
N SER A 88 19.31 23.64 11.75
CA SER A 88 18.46 23.84 10.60
C SER A 88 17.13 23.13 10.79
N ASP A 89 16.10 23.85 11.23
CA ASP A 89 14.73 23.37 11.11
C ASP A 89 14.22 23.68 9.71
N SER A 90 14.33 22.66 8.84
CA SER A 90 13.64 22.63 7.56
C SER A 90 12.12 22.66 7.81
N ASN A 91 11.50 23.78 7.45
CA ASN A 91 10.04 23.94 7.37
C ASN A 91 9.43 22.84 6.50
N LEU A 92 8.89 21.77 7.11
CA LEU A 92 8.08 20.77 6.44
C LEU A 92 6.65 21.33 6.29
N THR A 93 6.38 21.98 5.16
CA THR A 93 5.00 22.27 4.76
C THR A 93 4.30 20.95 4.45
N ASN A 94 3.39 20.51 5.33
CA ASN A 94 2.62 19.26 5.19
C ASN A 94 1.49 19.33 4.14
N THR A 95 1.68 20.12 3.08
CA THR A 95 0.87 20.04 1.86
C THR A 95 1.36 18.87 1.02
N SER A 96 0.51 17.86 0.86
CA SER A 96 0.85 16.65 0.12
C SER A 96 0.70 16.89 -1.38
N GLU A 97 1.57 17.73 -1.93
CA GLU A 97 1.75 17.85 -3.38
C GLU A 97 2.45 16.61 -3.94
N GLY A 98 2.07 16.23 -5.15
CA GLY A 98 2.68 15.11 -5.82
C GLY A 98 2.10 14.83 -7.20
N VAL A 99 2.49 13.70 -7.75
CA VAL A 99 2.04 13.22 -9.06
C VAL A 99 1.15 12.00 -8.87
N LEU A 100 -0.11 12.12 -9.29
CA LEU A 100 -1.03 11.00 -9.47
C LEU A 100 -0.80 10.39 -10.85
N SER A 101 -0.35 9.14 -10.87
CA SER A 101 -0.18 8.33 -12.08
C SER A 101 -1.25 7.24 -12.14
N ILE A 102 -2.00 7.21 -13.23
CA ILE A 102 -3.03 6.21 -13.53
C ILE A 102 -2.57 5.42 -14.75
N GLN A 103 -2.60 4.09 -14.64
CA GLN A 103 -2.32 3.20 -15.76
C GLN A 103 -3.44 2.16 -15.91
N ILE A 104 -3.79 1.84 -17.15
CA ILE A 104 -4.58 0.65 -17.50
C ILE A 104 -3.62 -0.29 -18.19
N ILE A 105 -3.47 -1.48 -17.63
CA ILE A 105 -2.49 -2.46 -18.08
C ILE A 105 -3.15 -3.83 -18.25
N SER A 106 -2.61 -4.65 -19.14
CA SER A 106 -3.01 -6.04 -19.27
C SER A 106 -2.46 -6.89 -18.11
N LEU A 107 -3.01 -8.09 -17.91
CA LEU A 107 -2.47 -9.10 -16.99
C LEU A 107 -1.03 -9.53 -17.32
N SER A 108 -0.59 -9.34 -18.57
CA SER A 108 0.79 -9.59 -19.00
C SER A 108 1.74 -8.40 -18.79
N GLY A 109 1.22 -7.22 -18.45
CA GLY A 109 2.02 -6.02 -18.16
C GLY A 109 2.11 -5.02 -19.31
N LYS A 110 1.40 -5.24 -20.42
CA LYS A 110 1.33 -4.24 -21.50
C LYS A 110 0.54 -3.03 -21.02
N ILE A 111 1.13 -1.84 -21.08
CA ILE A 111 0.45 -0.58 -20.80
C ILE A 111 -0.44 -0.24 -22.00
N LEU A 112 -1.73 -0.01 -21.72
CA LEU A 112 -2.75 0.33 -22.72
C LEU A 112 -3.14 1.80 -22.63
N PHE A 113 -3.08 2.36 -21.42
CA PHE A 113 -3.33 3.76 -21.15
C PHE A 113 -2.47 4.21 -19.98
N GLU A 114 -1.99 5.45 -20.04
CA GLU A 114 -1.29 6.11 -18.95
C GLU A 114 -1.67 7.59 -18.89
N LYS A 115 -1.86 8.11 -17.68
CA LYS A 115 -2.09 9.53 -17.42
C LYS A 115 -1.40 9.93 -16.13
N GLN A 116 -0.74 11.08 -16.17
CA GLN A 116 -0.14 11.70 -14.99
C GLN A 116 -0.74 13.09 -14.77
N LEU A 117 -0.97 13.42 -13.49
CA LEU A 117 -1.55 14.68 -13.05
C LEU A 117 -0.78 15.17 -11.82
N LYS A 118 -0.32 16.42 -11.86
CA LYS A 118 0.14 17.09 -10.64
C LYS A 118 -1.09 17.49 -9.84
N ILE A 119 -1.15 17.07 -8.58
CA ILE A 119 -2.28 17.34 -7.70
C ILE A 119 -1.77 17.77 -6.32
N LEU A 120 -2.63 18.52 -5.63
CA LEU A 120 -2.47 18.84 -4.22
C LEU A 120 -3.53 18.06 -3.45
N VAL A 121 -3.10 17.22 -2.51
CA VAL A 121 -4.02 16.48 -1.64
C VAL A 121 -4.27 17.29 -0.37
N GLU A 122 -5.53 17.65 -0.17
CA GLU A 122 -5.98 18.33 1.04
C GLU A 122 -5.92 17.41 2.26
N GLU A 123 -5.62 18.00 3.42
CA GLU A 123 -5.60 17.33 4.72
C GLU A 123 -6.98 16.83 5.15
N ASN A 124 -7.03 15.78 5.98
CA ASN A 124 -8.25 15.24 6.58
C ASN A 124 -9.44 15.16 5.60
N SER A 125 -9.18 14.76 4.36
CA SER A 125 -10.11 14.87 3.25
C SER A 125 -10.23 13.56 2.47
N SER A 126 -11.37 13.41 1.80
CA SER A 126 -11.63 12.36 0.82
C SER A 126 -12.25 13.01 -0.40
N ARG A 127 -11.47 13.10 -1.49
CA ARG A 127 -11.91 13.78 -2.72
C ARG A 127 -11.58 12.98 -3.97
N PRO A 128 -12.44 13.03 -5.01
CA PRO A 128 -12.12 12.44 -6.30
C PRO A 128 -11.11 13.35 -7.04
N TYR A 129 -10.03 12.76 -7.56
CA TYR A 129 -9.01 13.46 -8.34
C TYR A 129 -9.02 13.06 -9.82
N PHE A 130 -9.61 11.92 -10.15
CA PHE A 130 -9.73 11.46 -11.54
C PHE A 130 -10.99 10.63 -11.75
N LYS A 131 -11.53 10.69 -12.98
CA LYS A 131 -12.68 9.92 -13.43
C LYS A 131 -12.26 9.12 -14.66
N ILE A 132 -12.56 7.83 -14.67
CA ILE A 132 -12.40 6.96 -15.83
C ILE A 132 -13.78 6.58 -16.34
N ASP A 133 -14.07 6.91 -17.60
CA ASP A 133 -15.31 6.47 -18.26
C ASP A 133 -15.17 5.01 -18.71
N LYS A 134 -16.13 4.17 -18.30
CA LYS A 134 -16.07 2.72 -18.54
C LYS A 134 -16.07 2.36 -20.02
N THR A 135 -16.74 3.16 -20.85
CA THR A 135 -16.76 3.03 -22.31
C THR A 135 -15.42 3.28 -22.98
N THR A 136 -14.51 4.01 -22.34
CA THR A 136 -13.13 4.20 -22.83
C THR A 136 -12.30 2.94 -22.59
N ILE A 137 -12.57 2.21 -21.51
CA ILE A 137 -11.79 1.06 -21.07
C ILE A 137 -12.08 -0.16 -21.92
N THR A 138 -13.35 -0.41 -22.22
CA THR A 138 -13.79 -1.55 -23.05
C THR A 138 -13.30 -1.47 -24.49
N LYS A 139 -12.82 -0.31 -24.95
CA LYS A 139 -12.16 -0.15 -26.25
C LYS A 139 -10.76 -0.76 -26.27
N PHE A 140 -10.07 -0.85 -25.13
CA PHE A 140 -8.68 -1.32 -25.08
C PHE A 140 -8.58 -2.85 -25.03
N ALA A 141 -9.40 -3.50 -24.20
CA ALA A 141 -9.48 -4.95 -24.07
C ALA A 141 -10.74 -5.37 -23.31
N GLN A 142 -10.96 -6.68 -23.20
CA GLN A 142 -11.97 -7.24 -22.30
C GLN A 142 -11.63 -6.94 -20.84
N LEU A 143 -12.64 -6.63 -20.02
CA LEU A 143 -12.48 -6.27 -18.61
C LEU A 143 -11.84 -7.40 -17.76
N THR A 144 -11.89 -8.64 -18.26
CA THR A 144 -11.28 -9.83 -17.67
C THR A 144 -9.76 -9.86 -17.74
N ASP A 145 -9.17 -9.02 -18.61
CA ASP A 145 -7.74 -8.99 -18.91
C ASP A 145 -7.05 -7.70 -18.44
N LEU A 146 -7.78 -6.85 -17.71
CA LEU A 146 -7.34 -5.50 -17.36
C LEU A 146 -7.16 -5.30 -15.86
N ILE A 147 -6.14 -4.49 -15.54
CA ILE A 147 -5.89 -3.96 -14.21
C ILE A 147 -5.83 -2.44 -14.34
N ILE A 148 -6.58 -1.75 -13.51
CA ILE A 148 -6.35 -0.32 -13.29
C ILE A 148 -5.41 -0.19 -12.11
N THR A 149 -4.29 0.48 -12.30
CA THR A 149 -3.37 0.83 -11.22
C THR A 149 -3.30 2.33 -11.08
N SER A 150 -3.37 2.80 -9.85
CA SER A 150 -3.18 4.20 -9.52
C SER A 150 -2.11 4.31 -8.45
N SER A 151 -1.19 5.25 -8.63
CA SER A 151 -0.14 5.56 -7.68
C SER A 151 -0.04 7.06 -7.48
N PHE A 152 0.20 7.49 -6.25
CA PHE A 152 0.42 8.88 -5.92
C PHE A 152 1.80 9.00 -5.27
N THR A 153 2.70 9.68 -5.98
CA THR A 153 4.07 9.93 -5.53
C THR A 153 4.16 11.35 -5.00
N GLN A 154 4.38 11.47 -3.69
CA GLN A 154 4.54 12.75 -3.02
C GLN A 154 5.92 13.34 -3.28
N ASN A 155 6.07 14.66 -3.16
CA ASN A 155 7.36 15.34 -3.34
C ASN A 155 8.45 14.87 -2.34
N ASN A 156 8.06 14.32 -1.19
CA ASN A 156 8.98 13.73 -0.21
C ASN A 156 9.40 12.29 -0.53
N GLY A 157 8.97 11.74 -1.67
CA GLY A 157 9.31 10.38 -2.12
C GLY A 157 8.38 9.28 -1.62
N ASN A 158 7.43 9.58 -0.73
CA ASN A 158 6.42 8.59 -0.32
C ASN A 158 5.51 8.25 -1.51
N VAL A 159 5.33 6.95 -1.73
CA VAL A 159 4.45 6.43 -2.79
C VAL A 159 3.34 5.61 -2.15
N VAL A 160 2.11 5.93 -2.50
CA VAL A 160 0.94 5.09 -2.21
C VAL A 160 0.42 4.54 -3.52
N GLU A 161 0.05 3.26 -3.54
CA GLU A 161 -0.54 2.63 -4.72
C GLU A 161 -1.77 1.82 -4.34
N ASN A 162 -2.74 1.78 -5.24
CA ASN A 162 -3.85 0.85 -5.16
C ASN A 162 -4.27 0.44 -6.58
N ARG A 163 -5.05 -0.63 -6.66
CA ARG A 163 -5.47 -1.23 -7.92
C ARG A 163 -6.92 -1.68 -7.89
N TYR A 164 -7.52 -1.68 -9.08
CA TYR A 164 -8.93 -1.95 -9.28
C TYR A 164 -9.15 -2.92 -10.43
N PHE A 165 -10.18 -3.75 -10.27
CA PHE A 165 -10.61 -4.74 -11.25
C PHE A 165 -12.11 -4.58 -11.45
N TYR A 166 -12.57 -4.48 -12.71
CA TYR A 166 -14.00 -4.41 -13.04
C TYR A 166 -14.75 -5.73 -12.92
N THR A 167 -14.01 -6.81 -12.71
CA THR A 167 -14.60 -8.14 -12.60
C THR A 167 -14.09 -8.84 -11.35
N SER A 168 -14.92 -9.75 -10.85
CA SER A 168 -14.55 -10.63 -9.74
C SER A 168 -13.31 -11.46 -10.10
N THR A 169 -12.50 -11.79 -9.10
CA THR A 169 -11.24 -12.52 -9.29
C THR A 169 -11.39 -13.81 -10.11
N LYS A 170 -12.50 -14.54 -9.94
CA LYS A 170 -12.77 -15.80 -10.67
C LYS A 170 -12.84 -15.62 -12.19
N MET A 171 -13.30 -14.45 -12.63
CA MET A 171 -13.49 -14.12 -14.05
C MET A 171 -12.23 -13.57 -14.70
N LEU A 172 -11.19 -13.23 -13.92
CA LEU A 172 -9.93 -12.78 -14.49
C LEU A 172 -9.25 -13.94 -15.24
N ASN A 173 -8.75 -13.63 -16.44
CA ASN A 173 -8.00 -14.55 -17.29
C ASN A 173 -6.54 -14.67 -16.82
N LEU A 174 -6.38 -15.01 -15.54
CA LEU A 174 -5.06 -15.20 -14.92
C LEU A 174 -4.33 -16.36 -15.60
N THR A 175 -3.06 -16.16 -15.88
CA THR A 175 -2.12 -17.19 -16.33
C THR A 175 -1.23 -17.61 -15.16
N LYS A 176 -0.74 -18.84 -15.16
CA LYS A 176 0.15 -19.34 -14.11
C LYS A 176 1.42 -18.46 -14.01
N PRO A 177 1.67 -17.81 -12.87
CA PRO A 177 2.84 -16.94 -12.74
C PRO A 177 4.12 -17.74 -12.49
N LYS A 178 5.23 -17.31 -13.09
CA LYS A 178 6.58 -17.75 -12.72
C LYS A 178 7.18 -16.72 -11.78
N ILE A 179 7.13 -17.02 -10.49
CA ILE A 179 7.61 -16.11 -9.44
C ILE A 179 9.04 -16.47 -9.08
N ALA A 180 9.98 -15.61 -9.44
CA ALA A 180 11.35 -15.66 -8.96
C ALA A 180 11.45 -14.99 -7.58
N MET A 181 12.30 -15.53 -6.71
CA MET A 181 12.53 -15.01 -5.37
C MET A 181 14.03 -14.99 -5.07
N VAL A 182 14.51 -13.86 -4.57
CA VAL A 182 15.88 -13.69 -4.05
C VAL A 182 15.78 -13.41 -2.56
N VAL A 183 16.62 -14.08 -1.76
CA VAL A 183 16.61 -13.97 -0.31
C VAL A 183 17.93 -13.38 0.17
N ASN A 184 17.86 -12.28 0.91
CA ASN A 184 19.01 -11.62 1.51
C ASN A 184 18.89 -11.65 3.02
N LYS A 185 19.99 -11.90 3.74
CA LYS A 185 20.01 -11.86 5.19
C LYS A 185 19.97 -10.41 5.68
N ILE A 186 19.17 -10.13 6.69
CA ILE A 186 19.11 -8.84 7.38
C ILE A 186 19.18 -9.06 8.90
N ASP A 187 19.27 -7.98 9.67
CA ASP A 187 19.13 -8.08 11.11
C ASP A 187 17.71 -8.56 11.49
N GLY A 188 17.62 -9.54 12.39
CA GLY A 188 16.35 -10.13 12.82
C GLY A 188 15.63 -11.04 11.80
N GLY A 189 16.21 -11.34 10.64
CA GLY A 189 15.59 -12.27 9.68
C GLY A 189 16.11 -12.16 8.24
N TYR A 190 15.20 -12.12 7.28
CA TYR A 190 15.52 -12.09 5.85
C TYR A 190 14.63 -11.13 5.07
N GLU A 191 15.18 -10.64 3.97
CA GLU A 191 14.48 -9.84 2.98
C GLU A 191 14.28 -10.65 1.71
N LEU A 192 13.03 -10.76 1.26
CA LEU A 192 12.59 -11.58 0.14
C LEU A 192 12.17 -10.64 -0.97
N THR A 193 12.93 -10.62 -2.06
CA THR A 193 12.59 -9.87 -3.27
C THR A 193 11.96 -10.81 -4.27
N LEU A 194 10.66 -10.60 -4.53
CA LEU A 194 9.86 -11.42 -5.45
C LEU A 194 9.62 -10.66 -6.75
N LYS A 195 9.66 -11.38 -7.87
CA LYS A 195 9.34 -10.85 -9.20
C LYS A 195 8.57 -11.89 -10.00
N SER A 196 7.49 -11.48 -10.64
CA SER A 196 6.67 -12.34 -11.49
C SER A 196 6.76 -11.90 -12.94
N ASP A 197 6.68 -12.86 -13.87
CA ASP A 197 6.64 -12.60 -15.31
C ASP A 197 5.31 -12.00 -15.78
N VAL A 198 4.22 -12.46 -15.17
CA VAL A 198 2.83 -11.99 -15.36
C VAL A 198 2.23 -11.52 -14.04
N PHE A 199 1.00 -11.02 -14.06
CA PHE A 199 0.30 -10.57 -12.85
C PHE A 199 0.00 -11.77 -11.95
N ALA A 200 0.47 -11.71 -10.69
CA ALA A 200 0.16 -12.71 -9.67
C ALA A 200 -0.70 -12.07 -8.58
N ARG A 201 -1.95 -12.51 -8.46
CA ARG A 201 -2.90 -11.97 -7.50
C ARG A 201 -2.77 -12.62 -6.13
N ALA A 202 -2.88 -11.84 -5.07
CA ALA A 202 -2.94 -12.29 -3.68
C ALA A 202 -1.85 -13.31 -3.34
N VAL A 203 -0.61 -13.00 -3.72
CA VAL A 203 0.58 -13.77 -3.41
C VAL A 203 0.71 -13.91 -1.89
N ARG A 204 0.76 -15.17 -1.47
CA ARG A 204 0.85 -15.62 -0.08
C ARG A 204 2.21 -16.28 0.12
N LEU A 205 2.92 -15.80 1.13
CA LEU A 205 4.13 -16.41 1.67
C LEU A 205 3.77 -17.23 2.91
N SER A 206 4.26 -18.46 3.01
CA SER A 206 4.05 -19.29 4.21
C SER A 206 5.20 -20.26 4.47
N LEU A 207 5.40 -20.63 5.74
CA LEU A 207 6.36 -21.65 6.21
C LEU A 207 5.65 -22.89 6.79
N GLY A 208 4.49 -23.23 6.21
CA GLY A 208 3.66 -24.33 6.70
C GLY A 208 3.07 -24.03 8.08
N VAL A 209 3.44 -24.83 9.08
CA VAL A 209 2.93 -24.71 10.47
C VAL A 209 3.73 -23.76 11.34
N GLU A 210 4.90 -23.30 10.87
CA GLU A 210 5.76 -22.40 11.63
C GLU A 210 5.13 -21.01 11.75
N SER A 211 5.06 -20.49 12.97
CA SER A 211 4.62 -19.12 13.21
C SER A 211 5.76 -18.16 12.88
N VAL A 212 5.60 -17.41 11.80
CA VAL A 212 6.54 -16.38 11.35
C VAL A 212 5.80 -15.10 11.04
N SER A 213 6.50 -13.98 11.23
CA SER A 213 5.94 -12.66 10.97
C SER A 213 6.50 -12.10 9.67
N PHE A 214 5.62 -11.57 8.83
CA PHE A 214 5.97 -10.84 7.62
C PHE A 214 5.59 -9.36 7.80
N ASP A 215 6.38 -8.44 7.26
CA ASP A 215 5.96 -7.03 7.20
C ASP A 215 4.80 -6.81 6.21
N ASP A 216 4.71 -7.63 5.17
CA ASP A 216 3.62 -7.67 4.21
C ASP A 216 3.35 -9.09 3.66
N ASN A 217 2.09 -9.43 3.41
CA ASN A 217 1.70 -10.72 2.86
C ASN A 217 0.33 -10.60 2.17
N TYR A 218 -0.10 -11.57 1.36
CA TYR A 218 -1.35 -11.50 0.60
C TYR A 218 -1.42 -10.23 -0.26
N PHE A 219 -0.36 -9.99 -1.05
CA PHE A 219 -0.23 -8.83 -1.93
C PHE A 219 -0.25 -9.24 -3.40
N ASP A 220 -0.53 -8.30 -4.27
CA ASP A 220 -0.42 -8.52 -5.71
C ASP A 220 1.02 -8.22 -6.21
N LEU A 221 1.56 -9.10 -7.05
CA LEU A 221 2.78 -8.84 -7.82
C LEU A 221 2.42 -8.37 -9.22
N MET A 222 2.93 -7.20 -9.60
CA MET A 222 2.77 -6.68 -10.95
C MET A 222 3.76 -7.34 -11.90
N PRO A 223 3.39 -7.54 -13.18
CA PRO A 223 4.29 -8.08 -14.19
C PRO A 223 5.60 -7.30 -14.22
N GLN A 224 6.73 -8.00 -14.14
CA GLN A 224 8.09 -7.47 -14.20
C GLN A 224 8.49 -6.47 -13.10
N LYS A 225 7.60 -6.14 -12.14
CA LYS A 225 7.95 -5.31 -11.00
C LYS A 225 8.35 -6.19 -9.82
N SER A 226 9.47 -5.85 -9.21
CA SER A 226 9.91 -6.50 -7.97
C SER A 226 9.14 -5.94 -6.78
N LYS A 227 8.83 -6.80 -5.82
CA LYS A 227 8.34 -6.41 -4.50
C LYS A 227 9.17 -7.10 -3.43
N THR A 228 9.53 -6.31 -2.43
CA THR A 228 10.36 -6.76 -1.32
C THR A 228 9.53 -6.87 -0.05
N VAL A 229 9.74 -7.95 0.68
CA VAL A 229 9.04 -8.29 1.92
C VAL A 229 10.04 -8.79 2.94
N LYS A 230 9.91 -8.38 4.19
CA LYS A 230 10.74 -8.86 5.29
C LYS A 230 10.03 -9.98 6.03
N ILE A 231 10.78 -11.03 6.32
CA ILE A 231 10.38 -12.10 7.23
C ILE A 231 11.24 -12.03 8.50
N PHE A 232 10.58 -11.99 9.65
CA PHE A 232 11.23 -11.96 10.96
C PHE A 232 11.23 -13.38 11.53
N THR A 233 12.42 -13.97 11.64
CA THR A 233 12.59 -15.35 12.09
C THR A 233 14.04 -15.62 12.52
N ASN A 234 14.20 -16.50 13.51
CA ASN A 234 15.50 -17.00 13.95
C ASN A 234 15.95 -18.25 13.17
N SER A 235 15.13 -18.74 12.23
CA SER A 235 15.45 -19.92 11.42
C SER A 235 16.66 -19.69 10.51
N LYS A 236 17.45 -20.74 10.29
CA LYS A 236 18.57 -20.72 9.33
C LYS A 236 18.05 -20.56 7.89
N ILE A 237 18.87 -19.93 7.03
CA ILE A 237 18.49 -19.61 5.65
C ILE A 237 18.16 -20.85 4.83
N ASP A 238 18.92 -21.94 5.00
CA ASP A 238 18.69 -23.19 4.27
C ASP A 238 17.32 -23.80 4.60
N HIS A 239 16.92 -23.69 5.88
CA HIS A 239 15.62 -24.14 6.35
C HIS A 239 14.50 -23.26 5.79
N LEU A 240 14.69 -21.94 5.78
CA LEU A 240 13.76 -20.98 5.18
C LEU A 240 13.54 -21.28 3.70
N ILE A 241 14.62 -21.35 2.91
CA ILE A 241 14.55 -21.56 1.46
C ILE A 241 13.88 -22.90 1.12
N LYS A 242 14.16 -23.95 1.91
CA LYS A 242 13.58 -25.28 1.68
C LYS A 242 12.07 -25.34 1.97
N LYS A 243 11.58 -24.56 2.95
CA LYS A 243 10.20 -24.65 3.44
C LYS A 243 9.27 -23.57 2.92
N ILE A 244 9.80 -22.41 2.52
CA ILE A 244 8.96 -21.30 2.13
C ILE A 244 8.14 -21.65 0.90
N LYS A 245 6.83 -21.43 1.00
CA LYS A 245 5.90 -21.54 -0.12
C LYS A 245 5.52 -20.15 -0.58
N VAL A 246 5.61 -19.94 -1.89
CA VAL A 246 5.12 -18.76 -2.59
C VAL A 246 3.97 -19.22 -3.45
N GLU A 247 2.75 -18.88 -3.05
CA GLU A 247 1.51 -19.30 -3.71
C GLU A 247 0.74 -18.06 -4.13
N SER A 248 0.03 -18.11 -5.25
CA SER A 248 -0.84 -17.04 -5.73
C SER A 248 -2.29 -17.53 -5.75
N PHE A 249 -3.24 -16.62 -5.97
CA PHE A 249 -4.64 -17.00 -6.17
C PHE A 249 -4.81 -18.04 -7.29
N TYR A 250 -3.98 -17.99 -8.33
CA TYR A 250 -4.05 -18.93 -9.45
C TYR A 250 -3.87 -20.39 -8.98
N ASP A 251 -2.99 -20.63 -8.01
CA ASP A 251 -2.69 -21.97 -7.50
C ASP A 251 -3.88 -22.59 -6.74
N PHE A 252 -4.87 -21.78 -6.36
CA PHE A 252 -6.11 -22.23 -5.70
C PHE A 252 -7.34 -22.17 -6.63
N LYS A 253 -7.23 -21.63 -7.85
CA LYS A 253 -8.39 -21.45 -8.77
C LYS A 253 -8.97 -22.77 -9.27
N HIS A 254 -8.22 -23.87 -9.18
CA HIS A 254 -8.58 -25.20 -9.68
C HIS A 254 -8.86 -26.22 -8.57
N LEU A 255 -8.88 -25.78 -7.30
CA LEU A 255 -9.35 -26.58 -6.16
C LEU A 255 -10.87 -26.46 -6.03
#